data_AF-A0A9Q9F100-F1
#
_entry.id   AF-A0A9Q9F100-F1
#
_cell.length_a   1.000
_cell.length_b   1.000
_cell.length_c   1.000
_cell.angle_alpha   90.00
_cell.angle_beta   90.00
_cell.angle_gamma   90.00
#
_symmetry.space_group_name_H-M   'P 1'
#
loop_
_entity.id
_entity.type
_entity.pdbx_description
1 polymer ?
#
loop_
_entity_poly.entity_id
_entity_poly.type
_entity_poly.pdbx_seq_one_letter_code
_entity_poly.pdbx_strand_id
1 'polypeptide(L)' 'MTKEEMLNAIAGKLKLVNIGVIKPESIDDAKTDELQELYEMVMKRDNISPSEMTAITEALGSLRK' A
#
# COMPACT_ATOMS: atom_id res chain seq x y z
N MET A 1 -13.87 3.74 1.19
CA MET A 1 -12.88 2.77 1.68
C MET A 1 -11.91 3.52 2.57
N THR A 2 -11.57 2.99 3.75
CA THR A 2 -10.70 3.63 4.73
C THR A 2 -9.23 3.39 4.39
N LYS A 3 -8.31 4.18 4.99
CA LYS A 3 -6.85 3.96 4.86
C LYS A 3 -6.45 2.55 5.27
N GLU A 4 -7.07 2.03 6.32
CA GLU A 4 -6.83 0.67 6.81
C GLU A 4 -7.24 -0.39 5.79
N GLU A 5 -8.44 -0.26 5.21
CA GLU A 5 -8.91 -1.19 4.18
C GLU A 5 -7.97 -1.19 2.95
N MET A 6 -7.49 -0.01 2.53
CA MET A 6 -6.53 0.12 1.43
C MET A 6 -5.21 -0.59 1.71
N LEU A 7 -4.62 -0.33 2.88
CA LEU A 7 -3.35 -0.94 3.27
C LEU A 7 -3.47 -2.46 3.40
N ASN A 8 -4.55 -2.95 4.01
CA ASN A 8 -4.81 -4.38 4.15
C ASN A 8 -5.00 -5.06 2.79
N ALA A 9 -5.71 -4.43 1.86
CA ALA A 9 -5.88 -4.97 0.52
C ALA A 9 -4.55 -5.04 -0.24
N ILE A 10 -3.73 -3.98 -0.20
CA ILE A 10 -2.40 -3.97 -0.81
C ILE A 10 -1.51 -5.07 -0.20
N ALA A 11 -1.47 -5.17 1.13
CA ALA A 11 -0.68 -6.19 1.82
C ALA A 11 -1.13 -7.62 1.43
N GLY A 12 -2.44 -7.84 1.35
CA GLY A 12 -3.02 -9.10 0.89
C GLY A 12 -2.65 -9.43 -0.56
N LYS A 13 -2.69 -8.45 -1.46
CA LYS A 13 -2.32 -8.61 -2.88
C LYS A 13 -0.84 -8.95 -3.06
N LEU A 14 0.02 -8.32 -2.25
CA LEU A 14 1.46 -8.62 -2.23
C LEU A 14 1.76 -9.97 -1.55
N LYS A 15 0.76 -10.66 -0.98
CA LYS A 15 0.92 -11.86 -0.15
C LYS A 15 1.89 -11.65 1.02
N LEU A 16 2.05 -10.40 1.45
CA LEU A 16 2.93 -10.05 2.53
C LEU A 16 2.11 -10.07 3.81
N VAL A 17 1.99 -11.27 4.38
CA VAL A 17 1.32 -11.54 5.65
C VAL A 17 1.89 -10.73 6.82
N ASN A 18 3.07 -10.13 6.64
CA ASN A 18 3.83 -9.39 7.65
C ASN A 18 3.94 -7.87 7.41
N ILE A 19 3.27 -7.23 6.43
CA ILE A 19 3.24 -5.74 6.36
C ILE A 19 2.34 -5.11 7.46
N GLY A 20 2.15 -5.77 8.60
CA GLY A 20 1.60 -5.16 9.82
C GLY A 20 2.43 -3.99 10.38
N VAL A 21 3.45 -3.52 9.64
CA VAL A 21 4.36 -2.44 10.02
C VAL A 21 3.80 -1.06 9.64
N ILE A 22 2.88 -0.97 8.66
CA ILE A 22 2.28 0.31 8.26
C ILE A 22 0.96 0.48 8.98
N LYS A 23 0.97 1.29 10.04
CA LYS A 23 -0.27 1.69 10.69
C LYS A 23 -1.00 2.72 9.82
N PRO A 24 -2.34 2.61 9.67
CA PRO A 24 -3.14 3.62 8.96
C PRO A 24 -2.96 5.04 9.53
N GLU A 25 -2.73 5.09 10.84
CA GLU A 25 -2.49 6.30 11.63
C GLU A 25 -1.16 7.00 11.28
N SER A 26 -0.20 6.26 10.73
CA SER A 26 1.11 6.79 10.33
C SER A 26 1.08 7.41 8.93
N ILE A 27 0.01 7.20 8.17
CA ILE A 27 -0.16 7.79 6.84
C ILE A 27 -0.59 9.24 7.00
N ASP A 28 0.16 10.14 6.39
CA ASP A 28 -0.17 11.55 6.33
C ASP A 28 -1.55 11.75 5.67
N ASP A 29 -2.44 12.49 6.33
CA ASP A 29 -3.77 12.78 5.80
C ASP A 29 -3.70 13.47 4.42
N ALA A 30 -2.66 14.29 4.20
CA ALA A 30 -2.41 14.96 2.91
C ALA A 30 -2.05 13.98 1.79
N LYS A 31 -1.64 12.76 2.13
CA LYS A 31 -1.24 11.71 1.17
C LYS A 31 -2.28 10.60 1.01
N THR A 32 -3.50 10.84 1.51
CA THR A 32 -4.60 9.89 1.37
C THR A 32 -4.95 9.64 -0.11
N ASP A 33 -4.88 10.68 -0.93
CA ASP A 33 -5.11 10.57 -2.38
C ASP A 33 -4.02 9.72 -3.06
N GLU A 34 -2.75 9.92 -2.70
CA GLU A 34 -1.63 9.09 -3.18
C GLU A 34 -1.79 7.61 -2.77
N LEU A 35 -2.29 7.35 -1.55
CA LEU A 35 -2.59 5.99 -1.10
C LEU A 35 -3.71 5.36 -1.95
N GLN A 36 -4.74 6.12 -2.30
CA GLN A 36 -5.83 5.63 -3.13
C GLN A 36 -5.33 5.31 -4.55
N GLU A 37 -4.53 6.16 -5.16
CA GLU A 37 -3.93 5.91 -6.48
C GLU A 37 -3.06 4.65 -6.46
N LEU A 38 -2.23 4.48 -5.43
CA LEU A 38 -1.39 3.30 -5.25
C LEU A 38 -2.24 2.04 -5.09
N TYR A 39 -3.29 2.10 -4.28
CA TYR A 39 -4.25 1.00 -4.13
C TYR A 39 -4.85 0.58 -5.48
N GLU A 40 -5.35 1.54 -6.26
CA GLU A 40 -5.95 1.24 -7.56
C GLU A 40 -4.94 0.60 -8.51
N MET A 41 -3.71 1.11 -8.55
CA MET A 41 -2.65 0.56 -9.37
C MET A 41 -2.34 -0.89 -8.99
N VAL A 42 -2.22 -1.18 -7.70
CA VAL A 42 -1.91 -2.53 -7.19
C VAL A 42 -3.06 -3.51 -7.45
N MET A 43 -4.31 -3.08 -7.26
CA MET A 43 -5.47 -3.94 -7.49
C MET A 43 -5.68 -4.29 -8.97
N LYS A 44 -5.36 -3.36 -9.89
CA LYS A 44 -5.45 -3.59 -11.34
C LYS A 44 -4.38 -4.56 -11.87
N ARG A 45 -3.35 -4.91 -11.09
CA ARG A 45 -2.30 -5.85 -11.50
C ARG A 45 -2.72 -7.29 -11.21
N ASP A 46 -2.68 -8.15 -12.22
CA ASP A 46 -2.94 -9.59 -12.05
C ASP A 46 -1.80 -10.29 -11.33
N ASN A 47 -0.56 -9.98 -11.72
CA ASN A 47 0.66 -10.50 -11.13
C ASN A 47 1.59 -9.34 -10.80
N ILE A 48 2.26 -9.44 -9.65
CA ILE A 48 3.23 -8.47 -9.17
C ILE A 48 4.59 -9.17 -9.14
N SER A 49 5.54 -8.65 -9.91
CA SER A 49 6.91 -9.14 -9.91
C SER A 49 7.64 -8.75 -8.61
N PRO A 50 8.76 -9.42 -8.26
CA PRO A 50 9.54 -9.05 -7.10
C PRO A 50 10.00 -7.58 -7.10
N SER A 51 10.40 -7.05 -8.25
CA SER A 51 10.82 -5.65 -8.38
C SER A 51 9.67 -4.67 -8.12
N GLU A 52 8.47 -4.99 -8.61
CA GLU A 52 7.28 -4.18 -8.33
C GLU A 52 6.88 -4.25 -6.86
N MET A 53 6.99 -5.43 -6.24
CA MET A 53 6.75 -5.59 -4.80
C MET A 53 7.67 -4.69 -3.99
N THR A 54 8.96 -4.62 -4.34
CA THR A 54 9.91 -3.69 -3.71
C THR A 54 9.47 -2.24 -3.89
N ALA A 55 9.19 -1.82 -5.13
CA ALA A 55 8.79 -0.45 -5.43
C ALA A 55 7.49 -0.03 -4.72
N ILE A 56 6.49 -0.91 -4.65
CA ILE A 56 5.23 -0.67 -3.94
C ILE A 56 5.49 -0.53 -2.44
N THR A 57 6.37 -1.36 -1.87
CA THR A 57 6.72 -1.29 -0.45
C THR A 57 7.45 0.01 -0.11
N GLU A 58 8.35 0.46 -0.97
CA GLU A 58 9.05 1.75 -0.82
C GLU A 58 8.08 2.93 -0.94
N ALA A 59 7.18 2.90 -1.93
CA ALA A 59 6.14 3.90 -2.09
C ALA A 59 5.26 4.00 -0.83
N LEU A 60 4.78 2.87 -0.31
CA LEU A 60 4.03 2.81 0.95
C LEU A 60 4.82 3.39 2.14
N GLY A 61 6.14 3.17 2.19
CA GLY A 61 7.03 3.76 3.19
C GLY A 61 7.09 5.29 3.10
N SER A 62 7.06 5.84 1.89
CA SER A 62 7.11 7.29 1.61
C SER A 62 5.82 8.06 1.94
N LEU A 63 4.71 7.33 2.16
CA LEU A 63 3.41 7.90 2.56
C LEU A 63 3.34 8.16 4.07
N ARG A 64 4.33 7.66 4.83
CA ARG A 64 4.41 7.89 6.27
C ARG A 64 4.84 9.33 6.56
N LYS A 65 4.32 9.88 7.66
CA LYS A 65 4.74 11.18 8.22
C LYS A 65 6.12 11.10 8.88
#